data_AF-A0A2W4JSE4-F1
#
_entry.id   AF-A0A2W4JSE4-F1
#
_cell.length_a   1.000
_cell.length_b   1.000
_cell.length_c   1.000
_cell.angle_alpha   90.00
_cell.angle_beta   90.00
_cell.angle_gamma   90.00
#
_symmetry.space_group_name_H-M   'P 1'
#
loop_
_entity.id
_entity.type
_entity.pdbx_description
1 polymer ?
#
loop_
_entity_poly.entity_id
_entity_poly.type
_entity_poly.pdbx_seq_one_letter_code
_entity_poly.pdbx_strand_id
1 'polypeptide(L)'
;MKKIFLILFLSIIVVLLHGCFTAKESGSPAPAQDNTHVIITDHFGYDYSAQVATGNYEVSDGGILAWCPDSTTNATYADYSGYFWYSNFMTNSPNYTSMFKNCGPVELSSITSIPNTWDAIPLDPIVTNNCYVAKCHDGYVAFQVLAIGSANITEDTSDKFMPVKIKYKYTATNNF
;
A
#
# COMPACT_ATOMS: atom_id res chain seq x y z
N MET A 1 -4.53 -39.99 63.39
CA MET A 1 -5.48 -39.05 62.75
C MET A 1 -4.88 -37.65 62.77
N LYS A 2 -5.20 -36.87 61.73
CA LYS A 2 -4.53 -35.66 61.24
C LYS A 2 -4.46 -34.46 62.23
N LYS A 3 -3.29 -33.80 62.20
CA LYS A 3 -3.01 -32.35 62.24
C LYS A 3 -3.18 -31.58 63.56
N ILE A 4 -2.04 -31.18 64.13
CA ILE A 4 -1.90 -30.18 65.20
C ILE A 4 -1.35 -28.87 64.60
N PHE A 5 -2.14 -27.82 64.83
CA PHE A 5 -1.85 -26.41 65.09
C PHE A 5 -0.72 -25.62 64.40
N LEU A 6 -1.22 -24.59 63.73
CA LEU A 6 -0.72 -23.27 63.35
C LEU A 6 0.10 -22.50 64.43
N ILE A 7 0.91 -21.54 63.94
CA ILE A 7 1.35 -20.23 64.51
C ILE A 7 2.90 -20.11 64.51
N LEU A 8 3.50 -19.43 63.52
CA LEU A 8 3.87 -17.99 63.45
C LEU A 8 4.95 -17.58 64.47
N PHE A 9 6.08 -17.03 63.98
CA PHE A 9 6.89 -15.89 64.48
C PHE A 9 8.29 -15.99 63.82
N LEU A 10 8.63 -15.16 62.83
CA LEU A 10 9.08 -13.76 62.92
C LEU A 10 10.62 -13.68 62.77
N SER A 11 11.05 -13.27 61.57
CA SER A 11 12.12 -12.30 61.26
C SER A 11 13.55 -12.50 61.77
N ILE A 12 14.55 -12.34 60.87
CA ILE A 12 15.58 -11.26 60.88
C ILE A 12 16.54 -11.49 59.67
N ILE A 13 16.46 -10.68 58.59
CA ILE A 13 17.37 -9.56 58.15
C ILE A 13 18.76 -10.09 57.67
N VAL A 14 19.36 -9.82 56.49
CA VAL A 14 19.78 -8.59 55.78
C VAL A 14 20.19 -8.97 54.32
N VAL A 15 19.59 -8.43 53.23
CA VAL A 15 20.04 -7.37 52.26
C VAL A 15 21.45 -7.48 51.63
N LEU A 16 21.52 -7.18 50.31
CA LEU A 16 22.64 -6.69 49.45
C LEU A 16 23.38 -7.78 48.63
N LEU A 17 23.65 -7.71 47.30
CA LEU A 17 23.64 -6.67 46.26
C LEU A 17 23.50 -7.32 44.84
N HIS A 18 22.86 -6.58 43.92
CA HIS A 18 23.19 -6.35 42.51
C HIS A 18 23.90 -7.43 41.67
N GLY A 19 23.19 -7.95 40.67
CA GLY A 19 23.76 -8.66 39.52
C GLY A 19 22.79 -8.73 38.35
N CYS A 20 22.76 -7.67 37.53
CA CYS A 20 22.10 -7.63 36.23
C CYS A 20 22.69 -8.70 35.31
N PHE A 21 21.88 -9.64 34.82
CA PHE A 21 22.14 -10.36 33.56
C PHE A 21 20.79 -10.87 33.01
N THR A 22 20.00 -9.95 32.44
CA THR A 22 19.10 -10.36 31.36
C THR A 22 19.98 -10.55 30.13
N ALA A 23 20.23 -11.82 29.78
CA ALA A 23 20.79 -12.16 28.49
C ALA A 23 19.81 -11.67 27.41
N LYS A 24 20.12 -10.50 26.84
CA LYS A 24 19.51 -10.03 25.60
C LYS A 24 20.05 -10.96 24.52
N GLU A 25 19.31 -12.02 24.21
CA GLU A 25 19.51 -12.71 22.94
C GLU A 25 19.37 -11.65 21.85
N SER A 26 20.47 -11.34 21.18
CA SER A 26 20.46 -10.58 19.95
C SER A 26 19.88 -11.47 18.86
N GLY A 27 18.58 -11.73 18.95
CA GLY A 27 17.81 -12.07 17.76
C GLY A 27 17.95 -10.87 16.83
N SER A 28 18.61 -11.05 15.69
CA SER A 28 18.39 -10.15 14.56
C SER A 28 16.88 -9.93 14.44
N PRO A 29 16.41 -8.68 14.26
CA PRO A 29 15.00 -8.46 14.02
C PRO A 29 14.57 -9.41 12.91
N ALA A 30 13.47 -10.15 13.13
CA ALA A 30 12.88 -10.96 12.09
C ALA A 30 12.75 -10.07 10.84
N PRO A 31 13.09 -10.58 9.64
CA PRO A 31 12.92 -9.79 8.42
C PRO A 31 11.48 -9.27 8.39
N ALA A 32 11.32 -7.97 8.17
CA ALA A 32 10.00 -7.34 8.07
C ALA A 32 9.16 -8.16 7.09
N GLN A 33 8.03 -8.68 7.56
CA GLN A 33 7.13 -9.47 6.73
C GLN A 33 6.69 -8.58 5.57
N ASP A 34 6.99 -8.98 4.33
CA ASP A 34 6.66 -8.22 3.11
C ASP A 34 5.13 -8.17 2.99
N ASN A 35 4.49 -7.13 3.56
CA ASN A 35 3.05 -6.93 3.59
C ASN A 35 2.54 -6.45 2.23
N THR A 36 2.78 -7.28 1.21
CA THR A 36 2.41 -7.00 -0.17
C THR A 36 1.32 -7.93 -0.65
N HIS A 37 0.47 -7.41 -1.52
CA HIS A 37 -0.67 -8.09 -2.09
C HIS A 37 -0.62 -8.00 -3.61
N VAL A 38 -1.13 -9.02 -4.31
CA VAL A 38 -1.25 -9.00 -5.77
C VAL A 38 -2.73 -9.04 -6.13
N ILE A 39 -3.17 -8.07 -6.95
CA ILE A 39 -4.57 -7.95 -7.38
C ILE A 39 -4.66 -7.58 -8.85
N ILE A 40 -5.86 -7.67 -9.40
CA ILE A 40 -6.24 -7.05 -10.67
C ILE A 40 -7.23 -5.93 -10.32
N THR A 41 -6.78 -4.69 -10.49
CA THR A 41 -7.64 -3.50 -10.40
C THR A 41 -8.14 -3.13 -11.79
N ASP A 42 -9.15 -2.27 -11.86
CA ASP A 42 -9.78 -1.88 -13.12
C ASP A 42 -10.31 -0.44 -13.05
N HIS A 43 -11.18 -0.08 -13.98
CA HIS A 43 -11.80 1.25 -14.05
C HIS A 43 -12.54 1.67 -12.78
N PHE A 44 -13.21 0.74 -12.10
CA PHE A 44 -13.97 1.04 -10.88
C PHE A 44 -13.09 1.15 -9.65
N GLY A 45 -11.84 0.73 -9.76
CA GLY A 45 -10.83 0.90 -8.73
C GLY A 45 -10.91 -0.10 -7.60
N TYR A 46 -10.13 0.19 -6.55
CA TYR A 46 -9.95 -0.67 -5.40
C TYR A 46 -9.77 0.17 -4.13
N ASP A 47 -10.27 -0.33 -3.01
CA ASP A 47 -9.98 0.20 -1.67
C ASP A 47 -8.86 -0.64 -1.06
N TYR A 48 -7.68 -0.03 -0.89
CA TYR A 48 -6.47 -0.75 -0.46
C TYR A 48 -6.45 -1.02 1.04
N SER A 49 -7.13 -0.20 1.84
CA SER A 49 -7.18 -0.40 3.29
C SER A 49 -8.14 -1.52 3.65
N ALA A 50 -9.28 -1.61 2.96
CA ALA A 50 -10.28 -2.65 3.13
C ALA A 50 -10.02 -3.90 2.27
N GLN A 51 -9.08 -3.82 1.33
CA GLN A 51 -8.71 -4.90 0.40
C GLN A 51 -9.89 -5.41 -0.43
N VAL A 52 -10.69 -4.50 -0.97
CA VAL A 52 -11.92 -4.84 -1.69
C VAL A 52 -12.08 -4.03 -2.98
N ALA A 53 -12.59 -4.68 -4.02
CA ALA A 53 -13.07 -3.98 -5.22
C ALA A 53 -14.39 -3.28 -4.88
N THR A 54 -14.49 -1.99 -5.17
CA THR A 54 -15.65 -1.19 -4.75
C THR A 54 -16.81 -1.26 -5.75
N GLY A 55 -16.52 -1.51 -7.03
CA GLY A 55 -17.49 -1.36 -8.11
C GLY A 55 -17.98 0.09 -8.31
N ASN A 56 -17.36 1.04 -7.61
CA ASN A 56 -17.68 2.46 -7.67
C ASN A 56 -16.38 3.26 -7.49
N TYR A 57 -15.99 3.98 -8.54
CA TYR A 57 -14.75 4.75 -8.56
C TYR A 57 -14.74 5.89 -7.52
N GLU A 58 -15.90 6.42 -7.11
CA GLU A 58 -15.99 7.56 -6.18
C GLU A 58 -15.59 7.23 -4.74
N VAL A 59 -15.70 5.96 -4.36
CA VAL A 59 -15.32 5.45 -3.04
C VAL A 59 -14.06 4.60 -3.10
N SER A 60 -13.48 4.44 -4.30
CA SER A 60 -12.22 3.74 -4.49
C SER A 60 -11.03 4.66 -4.23
N ASP A 61 -9.87 4.10 -3.90
CA ASP A 61 -8.62 4.86 -3.77
C ASP A 61 -7.99 5.23 -5.12
N GLY A 62 -8.65 4.85 -6.21
CA GLY A 62 -8.28 5.17 -7.57
C GLY A 62 -8.60 4.03 -8.53
N GLY A 63 -8.72 4.38 -9.80
CA GLY A 63 -9.12 3.48 -10.89
C GLY A 63 -8.28 3.68 -12.14
N ILE A 64 -8.51 2.81 -13.12
CA ILE A 64 -7.82 2.82 -14.40
C ILE A 64 -8.64 3.55 -15.46
N LEU A 65 -7.99 4.45 -16.20
CA LEU A 65 -8.60 5.21 -17.29
C LEU A 65 -7.88 4.94 -18.61
N ALA A 66 -8.61 4.99 -19.72
CA ALA A 66 -8.03 4.98 -21.06
C ALA A 66 -7.78 6.41 -21.60
N TRP A 67 -7.85 7.42 -20.73
CA TRP A 67 -7.61 8.82 -21.05
C TRP A 67 -6.79 9.49 -19.95
N CYS A 68 -6.13 10.59 -20.29
CA CYS A 68 -5.40 11.37 -19.31
C CYS A 68 -6.35 11.92 -18.22
N PRO A 69 -6.05 11.73 -16.92
CA PRO A 69 -6.95 12.14 -15.84
C PRO A 69 -7.07 13.66 -15.70
N ASP A 70 -7.91 14.07 -14.75
CA ASP A 70 -8.06 15.46 -14.29
C ASP A 70 -8.57 16.43 -15.38
N SER A 71 -9.38 15.93 -16.33
CA SER A 71 -9.92 16.69 -17.47
C SER A 71 -8.84 17.34 -18.34
N THR A 72 -7.68 16.71 -18.42
CA THR A 72 -6.54 17.17 -19.23
C THR A 72 -6.29 16.27 -20.41
N THR A 73 -5.39 16.69 -21.31
CA THR A 73 -4.94 15.88 -22.44
C THR A 73 -3.42 15.79 -22.41
N ASN A 74 -2.89 14.61 -22.74
CA ASN A 74 -1.45 14.41 -22.90
C ASN A 74 -1.10 14.48 -24.40
N ALA A 75 -0.23 15.40 -24.79
CA ALA A 75 0.14 15.60 -26.19
C ALA A 75 0.96 14.44 -26.78
N THR A 76 1.63 13.67 -25.93
CA THR A 76 2.47 12.53 -26.33
C THR A 76 1.67 11.23 -26.39
N TYR A 77 0.74 11.06 -25.43
CA TYR A 77 -0.02 9.83 -25.25
C TYR A 77 -1.50 10.11 -25.49
N ALA A 78 -2.00 9.73 -26.67
CA ALA A 78 -3.40 9.95 -27.04
C ALA A 78 -4.36 9.05 -26.24
N ASP A 79 -5.51 9.61 -25.89
CA ASP A 79 -6.60 8.88 -25.26
C ASP A 79 -7.08 7.73 -26.16
N TYR A 80 -7.61 6.67 -25.54
CA TYR A 80 -8.16 5.46 -26.17
C TYR A 80 -7.22 4.76 -27.17
N SER A 81 -5.91 5.02 -27.08
CA SER A 81 -4.89 4.52 -28.02
C SER A 81 -4.05 3.38 -27.46
N GLY A 82 -4.61 2.64 -26.48
CA GLY A 82 -3.94 1.51 -25.82
C GLY A 82 -3.06 1.88 -24.62
N TYR A 83 -3.02 3.17 -24.25
CA TYR A 83 -2.42 3.65 -23.01
C TYR A 83 -3.45 3.65 -21.88
N PHE A 84 -2.99 3.40 -20.66
CA PHE A 84 -3.82 3.44 -19.47
C PHE A 84 -3.17 4.35 -18.42
N TRP A 85 -3.99 5.06 -17.67
CA TRP A 85 -3.59 5.91 -16.57
C TRP A 85 -4.18 5.40 -15.28
N TYR A 86 -3.44 5.58 -14.19
CA TYR A 86 -4.02 5.48 -12.85
C TYR A 86 -4.52 6.86 -12.43
N SER A 87 -5.69 6.89 -11.81
CA SER A 87 -6.35 8.12 -11.43
C SER A 87 -6.93 7.99 -10.03
N ASN A 88 -6.59 8.93 -9.15
CA ASN A 88 -7.11 9.04 -7.78
C ASN A 88 -7.67 10.44 -7.48
N PHE A 89 -8.07 11.21 -8.49
CA PHE A 89 -8.52 12.59 -8.28
C PHE A 89 -9.67 12.73 -7.28
N MET A 90 -10.51 11.70 -7.14
CA MET A 90 -11.61 11.66 -6.15
C MET A 90 -11.10 11.72 -4.71
N THR A 91 -9.87 11.28 -4.43
CA THR A 91 -9.28 11.30 -3.09
C THR A 91 -8.81 12.71 -2.69
N ASN A 92 -8.80 13.67 -3.61
CA ASN A 92 -8.32 15.04 -3.40
C ASN A 92 -9.43 16.06 -3.63
N SER A 93 -10.57 15.88 -2.96
CA SER A 93 -11.65 16.87 -2.95
C SER A 93 -11.27 18.09 -2.09
N PRO A 94 -11.53 19.34 -2.54
CA PRO A 94 -12.30 19.73 -3.72
C PRO A 94 -11.46 20.01 -4.98
N ASN A 95 -10.14 19.77 -4.95
CA ASN A 95 -9.25 20.11 -6.06
C ASN A 95 -9.43 19.19 -7.26
N TYR A 96 -9.88 17.95 -7.04
CA TYR A 96 -10.06 16.92 -8.06
C TYR A 96 -8.84 16.78 -8.96
N THR A 97 -7.66 16.74 -8.34
CA THR A 97 -6.39 16.45 -9.01
C THR A 97 -5.75 15.20 -8.45
N SER A 98 -5.24 14.36 -9.34
CA SER A 98 -4.59 13.11 -9.01
C SER A 98 -3.30 13.38 -8.23
N MET A 99 -3.16 12.72 -7.08
CA MET A 99 -1.96 12.73 -6.25
C MET A 99 -1.21 11.43 -6.48
N PHE A 100 -0.43 11.43 -7.57
CA PHE A 100 0.21 10.27 -8.15
C PHE A 100 1.69 10.54 -8.40
N LYS A 101 2.54 9.55 -8.17
CA LYS A 101 3.99 9.65 -8.37
C LYS A 101 4.53 8.40 -9.05
N ASN A 102 5.15 8.57 -10.20
CA ASN A 102 5.96 7.57 -10.85
C ASN A 102 7.34 7.51 -10.19
N CYS A 103 7.68 6.35 -9.63
CA CYS A 103 8.97 6.07 -9.01
C CYS A 103 9.94 5.37 -9.98
N GLY A 104 9.50 5.04 -11.19
CA GLY A 104 10.28 4.34 -12.20
C GLY A 104 10.43 2.84 -11.92
N PRO A 105 11.34 2.16 -12.64
CA PRO A 105 11.56 0.71 -12.54
C PRO A 105 12.43 0.38 -11.31
N VAL A 106 11.85 0.54 -10.12
CA VAL A 106 12.47 0.21 -8.83
C VAL A 106 11.75 -0.97 -8.18
N GLU A 107 12.41 -1.61 -7.21
CA GLU A 107 11.78 -2.64 -6.40
C GLU A 107 10.73 -2.03 -5.45
N LEU A 108 9.55 -2.63 -5.34
CA LEU A 108 8.49 -2.11 -4.47
C LEU A 108 8.94 -1.99 -3.00
N SER A 109 9.84 -2.86 -2.56
CA SER A 109 10.41 -2.85 -1.21
C SER A 109 11.28 -1.61 -0.94
N SER A 110 11.86 -0.97 -1.96
CA SER A 110 12.69 0.22 -1.78
C SER A 110 11.88 1.50 -1.52
N ILE A 111 10.57 1.48 -1.74
CA ILE A 111 9.69 2.64 -1.47
C ILE A 111 9.26 2.60 0.01
N THR A 112 9.99 3.29 0.88
CA THR A 112 9.75 3.22 2.34
C THR A 112 8.95 4.41 2.89
N SER A 113 8.74 5.46 2.09
CA SER A 113 8.09 6.69 2.54
C SER A 113 7.28 7.36 1.44
N ILE A 114 6.32 8.18 1.84
CA ILE A 114 5.49 8.96 0.92
C ILE A 114 6.33 10.08 0.27
N PRO A 115 6.18 10.35 -1.04
CA PRO A 115 6.87 11.44 -1.69
C PRO A 115 6.39 12.80 -1.15
N ASN A 116 7.30 13.78 -1.12
CA ASN A 116 6.98 15.16 -0.76
C ASN A 116 6.40 15.97 -1.94
N THR A 117 6.45 15.43 -3.16
CA THR A 117 5.94 16.05 -4.39
C THR A 117 5.26 15.00 -5.26
N TRP A 118 4.15 15.39 -5.89
CA TRP A 118 3.42 14.57 -6.86
C TRP A 118 3.85 14.95 -8.29
N ASP A 119 3.58 14.08 -9.25
CA ASP A 119 3.86 14.38 -10.66
C ASP A 119 2.93 15.50 -11.17
N ALA A 120 3.45 16.28 -12.11
CA ALA A 120 2.72 17.37 -12.72
C ALA A 120 1.71 16.84 -13.75
N ILE A 121 0.59 17.54 -13.88
CA ILE A 121 -0.43 17.28 -14.90
C ILE A 121 -0.01 17.97 -16.22
N PRO A 122 -0.21 17.36 -17.41
CA PRO A 122 -0.81 16.04 -17.65
C PRO A 122 0.08 14.89 -17.19
N LEU A 123 -0.54 13.83 -16.63
CA LEU A 123 0.18 12.63 -16.22
C LEU A 123 0.59 11.78 -17.42
N ASP A 124 1.71 11.09 -17.27
CA ASP A 124 2.09 9.99 -18.16
C ASP A 124 1.32 8.71 -17.80
N PRO A 125 1.08 7.81 -18.78
CA PRO A 125 0.41 6.54 -18.53
C PRO A 125 1.23 5.64 -17.60
N ILE A 126 0.56 4.67 -16.99
CA ILE A 126 1.22 3.61 -16.24
C ILE A 126 2.00 2.69 -17.19
N VAL A 127 3.13 2.18 -16.70
CA VAL A 127 4.09 1.38 -17.47
C VAL A 127 4.40 0.11 -16.68
N THR A 128 4.38 -1.04 -17.36
CA THR A 128 4.76 -2.32 -16.77
C THR A 128 6.16 -2.26 -16.16
N ASN A 129 6.33 -2.94 -15.01
CA ASN A 129 7.51 -2.97 -14.15
C ASN A 129 7.85 -1.68 -13.39
N ASN A 130 7.21 -0.55 -13.69
CA ASN A 130 7.38 0.65 -12.88
C ASN A 130 6.61 0.53 -11.55
N CYS A 131 7.17 1.16 -10.53
CA CYS A 131 6.49 1.39 -9.26
C CYS A 131 5.94 2.82 -9.19
N TYR A 132 4.87 2.96 -8.44
CA TYR A 132 4.12 4.19 -8.26
C TYR A 132 3.73 4.36 -6.80
N VAL A 133 3.52 5.61 -6.38
CA VAL A 133 2.87 5.96 -5.11
C VAL A 133 1.64 6.81 -5.40
N ALA A 134 0.53 6.51 -4.75
CA ALA A 134 -0.69 7.28 -4.86
C ALA A 134 -1.31 7.56 -3.48
N LYS A 135 -2.00 8.70 -3.37
CA LYS A 135 -2.85 9.01 -2.22
C LYS A 135 -4.13 8.16 -2.27
N CYS A 136 -4.52 7.61 -1.13
CA CYS A 136 -5.79 6.94 -0.89
C CYS A 136 -6.72 7.86 -0.07
N HIS A 137 -8.00 7.51 0.06
CA HIS A 137 -8.93 8.25 0.93
C HIS A 137 -8.46 8.28 2.39
N ASP A 138 -7.87 7.19 2.87
CA ASP A 138 -7.48 7.00 4.28
C ASP A 138 -6.00 6.67 4.48
N GLY A 139 -5.17 6.87 3.46
CA GLY A 139 -3.76 6.46 3.53
C GLY A 139 -3.01 6.70 2.23
N TYR A 140 -2.14 5.76 1.90
CA TYR A 140 -1.33 5.75 0.69
C TYR A 140 -1.07 4.32 0.23
N VAL A 141 -0.96 4.16 -1.08
CA VAL A 141 -0.55 2.91 -1.71
C VAL A 141 0.77 3.12 -2.46
N ALA A 142 1.67 2.15 -2.34
CA ALA A 142 2.76 1.97 -3.27
C ALA A 142 2.48 0.70 -4.07
N PHE A 143 2.60 0.75 -5.40
CA PHE A 143 2.33 -0.42 -6.24
C PHE A 143 3.26 -0.51 -7.44
N GLN A 144 3.58 -1.75 -7.81
CA GLN A 144 4.26 -2.11 -9.04
C GLN A 144 3.23 -2.60 -10.06
N VAL A 145 3.33 -2.12 -11.30
CA VAL A 145 2.50 -2.62 -12.40
C VAL A 145 3.12 -3.89 -12.96
N LEU A 146 2.39 -5.01 -12.86
CA LEU A 146 2.86 -6.32 -13.33
C LEU A 146 2.41 -6.61 -14.76
N ALA A 147 1.17 -6.23 -15.11
CA ALA A 147 0.62 -6.42 -16.45
C ALA A 147 -0.51 -5.43 -16.71
N ILE A 148 -0.68 -5.02 -17.97
CA ILE A 148 -1.68 -4.05 -18.41
C ILE A 148 -2.53 -4.67 -19.51
N GLY A 149 -3.85 -4.63 -19.34
CA GLY A 149 -4.83 -5.15 -20.30
C GLY A 149 -4.98 -6.67 -20.27
N SER A 150 -6.17 -7.14 -20.64
CA SER A 150 -6.56 -8.56 -20.57
C SER A 150 -5.64 -9.49 -21.35
N ALA A 151 -5.09 -9.05 -22.48
CA ALA A 151 -4.19 -9.86 -23.31
C ALA A 151 -2.88 -10.25 -22.60
N ASN A 152 -2.49 -9.51 -21.56
CA ASN A 152 -1.24 -9.72 -20.81
C ASN A 152 -1.48 -10.29 -19.40
N ILE A 153 -2.73 -10.56 -19.03
CA ILE A 153 -3.13 -11.09 -17.72
C ILE A 153 -3.62 -12.52 -17.92
N THR A 154 -3.02 -13.47 -17.20
CA THR A 154 -3.35 -14.90 -17.33
C THR A 154 -4.60 -15.32 -16.56
N GLU A 155 -4.94 -14.56 -15.50
CA GLU A 155 -6.16 -14.74 -14.74
C GLU A 155 -7.40 -14.29 -15.53
N ASP A 156 -8.59 -14.75 -15.10
CA ASP A 156 -9.85 -14.30 -15.69
C ASP A 156 -10.07 -12.79 -15.45
N THR A 157 -10.26 -12.05 -16.54
CA THR A 157 -10.59 -10.63 -16.52
C THR A 157 -11.91 -10.32 -17.24
N SER A 158 -12.76 -11.33 -17.45
CA SER A 158 -14.00 -11.18 -18.23
C SER A 158 -14.99 -10.17 -17.63
N ASP A 159 -14.91 -9.93 -16.32
CA ASP A 159 -15.73 -8.96 -15.58
C ASP A 159 -15.02 -7.61 -15.34
N LYS A 160 -13.79 -7.44 -15.83
CA LYS A 160 -12.97 -6.25 -15.56
C LYS A 160 -12.94 -5.31 -16.75
N PHE A 161 -13.18 -4.04 -16.50
CA PHE A 161 -13.06 -3.00 -17.52
C PHE A 161 -11.72 -2.29 -17.38
N MET A 162 -10.85 -2.41 -18.39
CA MET A 162 -9.47 -1.88 -18.35
C MET A 162 -8.61 -2.52 -17.24
N PRO A 163 -8.47 -3.86 -17.20
CA PRO A 163 -7.78 -4.53 -16.10
C PRO A 163 -6.28 -4.24 -16.10
N VAL A 164 -5.74 -4.04 -14.89
CA VAL A 164 -4.32 -3.88 -14.62
C VAL A 164 -3.96 -4.74 -13.42
N LYS A 165 -2.97 -5.61 -13.60
CA LYS A 165 -2.44 -6.44 -12.52
C LYS A 165 -1.33 -5.68 -11.79
N ILE A 166 -1.44 -5.58 -10.48
CA ILE A 166 -0.47 -4.86 -9.64
C ILE A 166 -0.05 -5.69 -8.42
N LYS A 167 1.18 -5.46 -7.97
CA LYS A 167 1.64 -5.82 -6.62
C LYS A 167 1.66 -4.54 -5.78
N TYR A 168 1.02 -4.51 -4.62
CA TYR A 168 0.94 -3.29 -3.81
C TYR A 168 1.25 -3.52 -2.34
N LYS A 169 1.55 -2.43 -1.63
CA LYS A 169 1.52 -2.31 -0.17
C LYS A 169 0.84 -0.99 0.22
N TYR A 170 0.20 -1.00 1.39
CA TYR A 170 -0.59 0.13 1.88
C TYR A 170 -0.06 0.61 3.24
N THR A 171 -0.24 1.90 3.51
CA THR A 171 -0.03 2.49 4.84
C THR A 171 -1.06 3.57 5.13
N ALA A 172 -1.54 3.62 6.37
CA ALA A 172 -2.34 4.71 6.89
C ALA A 172 -1.48 5.89 7.39
N THR A 173 -0.15 5.76 7.33
CA THR A 173 0.82 6.74 7.83
C THR A 173 1.73 7.27 6.72
N ASN A 174 2.80 7.99 7.07
CA ASN A 174 3.74 8.51 6.09
C ASN A 174 4.89 7.54 5.75
N ASN A 175 4.87 6.32 6.29
CA ASN A 175 5.90 5.29 6.05
C ASN A 175 5.25 3.96 5.67
N PHE A 176 5.85 3.27 4.69
CA PHE A 176 5.44 1.94 4.25
C PHE A 176 6.15 0.83 5.02
#